data_AF-A0A416NPS2-F1
#
_entry.id   AF-A0A416NPS2-F1
#
_cell.length_a   1.000
_cell.length_b   1.000
_cell.length_c   1.000
_cell.angle_alpha   90.00
_cell.angle_beta   90.00
_cell.angle_gamma   90.00
#
_symmetry.space_group_name_H-M   'P 1'
#
loop_
_entity.id
_entity.type
_entity.pdbx_description
1 polymer ?
#
loop_
_entity_poly.entity_id
_entity_poly.type
_entity_poly.pdbx_seq_one_letter_code
_entity_poly.pdbx_strand_id
1 'polypeptide(L)'
;MDNYLEEFGKIFIKEVRDRTIDVFDRKTQGLMKSKESQLLFERVNKLNDEQKSLISDIIPQIVDLSIHNMLCLFEEHDEFQIIVGGENIADISDGLSGELYTSDGWIEKFSEQRY
;
A
#
# COMPACT_ATOMS: atom_id res chain seq x y z
N MET A 1 22.95 5.40 -14.24
CA MET A 1 22.11 6.34 -13.48
C MET A 1 21.24 5.43 -12.67
N ASP A 2 21.46 5.39 -11.36
CA ASP A 2 20.70 4.48 -10.50
C ASP A 2 19.23 4.90 -10.58
N ASN A 3 18.34 3.96 -10.85
CA ASN A 3 16.91 4.27 -10.97
C ASN A 3 16.31 4.34 -9.56
N TYR A 4 16.67 5.40 -8.82
CA TYR A 4 16.26 5.60 -7.43
C TYR A 4 14.74 5.66 -7.26
N LEU A 5 14.03 6.18 -8.26
CA LEU A 5 12.57 6.20 -8.29
C LEU A 5 11.99 4.78 -8.33
N GLU A 6 12.54 3.92 -9.19
CA GLU A 6 12.11 2.53 -9.31
C GLU A 6 12.50 1.68 -8.09
N GLU A 7 13.69 1.91 -7.52
CA GLU A 7 14.12 1.27 -6.28
C GLU A 7 13.22 1.66 -5.12
N PHE A 8 12.91 2.95 -4.98
CA PHE A 8 11.96 3.45 -4.00
C PHE A 8 10.59 2.79 -4.20
N GLY A 9 10.03 2.84 -5.41
CA GLY A 9 8.73 2.26 -5.74
C GLY A 9 8.64 0.78 -5.37
N LYS A 10 9.67 0.00 -5.72
CA LYS A 10 9.74 -1.44 -5.38
C LYS A 10 9.70 -1.68 -3.87
N ILE A 11 10.51 -0.96 -3.11
CA ILE A 11 10.55 -1.09 -1.64
C ILE A 11 9.24 -0.60 -1.05
N PHE A 12 8.72 0.54 -1.51
CA PHE A 12 7.48 1.15 -1.04
C PHE A 12 6.28 0.20 -1.20
N ILE A 13 6.10 -0.41 -2.38
CA ILE A 13 5.02 -1.37 -2.60
C ILE A 13 5.15 -2.59 -1.69
N LYS A 14 6.34 -3.22 -1.62
CA LYS A 14 6.51 -4.44 -0.81
C LYS A 14 6.40 -4.19 0.69
N GLU A 15 7.01 -3.12 1.16
CA GLU A 15 7.19 -2.86 2.59
C GLU A 15 6.02 -2.07 3.21
N VAL A 16 5.27 -1.33 2.39
CA VAL A 16 4.11 -0.53 2.83
C VAL A 16 2.81 -1.14 2.37
N ARG A 17 2.55 -1.19 1.04
CA ARG A 17 1.27 -1.69 0.51
C ARG A 17 1.06 -3.16 0.87
N ASP A 18 1.97 -4.01 0.41
CA ASP A 18 1.77 -5.46 0.48
C ASP A 18 1.79 -5.96 1.92
N ARG A 19 2.74 -5.46 2.71
CA ARG A 19 2.80 -5.73 4.14
C ARG A 19 1.52 -5.33 4.86
N THR A 20 0.94 -4.17 4.54
CA THR A 20 -0.29 -3.71 5.20
C THR A 20 -1.47 -4.61 4.88
N ILE A 21 -1.61 -5.00 3.61
CA ILE A 21 -2.65 -5.93 3.16
C ILE A 21 -2.49 -7.30 3.85
N ASP A 22 -1.28 -7.90 3.83
CA ASP A 22 -1.00 -9.19 4.50
C ASP A 22 -1.33 -9.13 6.00
N VAL A 23 -0.89 -8.06 6.68
CA VAL A 23 -1.16 -7.91 8.11
C VAL A 23 -2.66 -7.86 8.39
N PHE A 24 -3.45 -7.17 7.58
CA PHE A 24 -4.90 -7.13 7.75
C PHE A 24 -5.57 -8.46 7.42
N ASP A 25 -5.14 -9.15 6.37
CA ASP A 25 -5.64 -10.49 6.04
C ASP A 25 -5.35 -11.48 7.17
N ARG A 26 -4.16 -11.44 7.75
CA ARG A 26 -3.80 -12.27 8.91
C ARG A 26 -4.65 -11.94 10.13
N LYS A 27 -5.05 -10.69 10.33
CA LYS A 27 -6.00 -10.30 11.38
C LYS A 27 -7.39 -10.89 11.12
N THR A 28 -7.91 -10.79 9.89
CA THR A 28 -9.25 -11.28 9.54
C THR A 28 -9.33 -12.82 9.48
N GLN A 29 -8.18 -13.50 9.35
CA GLN A 29 -8.05 -14.96 9.40
C GLN A 29 -7.73 -15.51 10.79
N GLY A 30 -7.56 -14.67 11.81
CA GLY A 30 -7.29 -15.11 13.19
C GLY A 30 -5.84 -15.55 13.44
N LEU A 31 -4.91 -15.21 12.55
CA LEU A 31 -3.49 -15.58 12.64
C LEU A 31 -2.67 -14.65 13.56
N MET A 32 -3.31 -13.66 14.17
CA MET A 32 -2.67 -12.60 14.96
C MET A 32 -3.08 -12.70 16.43
N LYS A 33 -2.11 -12.68 17.36
CA LYS A 33 -2.36 -12.96 18.79
C LYS A 33 -2.81 -11.76 19.63
N SER A 34 -2.74 -10.53 19.10
CA SER A 34 -3.10 -9.35 19.89
C SER A 34 -4.61 -9.33 20.21
N LYS A 35 -4.98 -8.77 21.36
CA LYS A 35 -6.39 -8.69 21.81
C LYS A 35 -7.29 -8.03 20.77
N GLU A 36 -6.83 -6.93 20.17
CA GLU A 36 -7.59 -6.21 19.15
C GLU A 36 -7.77 -7.03 17.88
N SER A 37 -6.74 -7.77 17.45
CA SER A 37 -6.84 -8.62 16.27
C SER A 37 -7.76 -9.81 16.49
N GLN A 38 -7.73 -10.41 17.69
CA GLN A 38 -8.65 -11.48 18.07
C GLN A 38 -10.10 -10.98 18.11
N LEU A 39 -10.35 -9.79 18.66
CA LEU A 39 -11.68 -9.17 18.65
C LEU A 39 -12.18 -8.89 17.22
N LEU A 40 -11.31 -8.41 16.33
CA LEU A 40 -11.65 -8.22 14.91
C LEU A 40 -12.00 -9.57 14.26
N PHE A 41 -11.16 -10.59 14.43
CA PHE A 41 -11.39 -11.93 13.92
C PHE A 41 -12.74 -12.50 14.39
N GLU A 42 -13.05 -12.42 15.69
CA GLU A 42 -14.33 -12.90 16.23
C GLU A 42 -15.54 -12.22 15.57
N ARG A 43 -15.43 -10.95 15.22
CA ARG A 43 -16.48 -10.21 14.51
C ARG A 43 -16.57 -10.64 13.05
N VAL A 44 -15.43 -10.74 12.35
CA VAL A 44 -15.36 -11.17 10.94
C VAL A 44 -15.85 -12.61 10.78
N ASN A 45 -15.55 -13.49 11.73
CA ASN A 45 -15.93 -14.90 11.65
C ASN A 45 -17.45 -15.14 11.72
N LYS A 46 -18.23 -14.16 12.22
CA LYS A 46 -19.69 -14.18 12.26
C LYS A 46 -20.35 -13.79 10.93
N LEU A 47 -19.57 -13.25 10.00
CA LEU A 47 -20.05 -12.82 8.69
C LEU A 47 -20.17 -14.00 7.73
N ASN A 48 -21.02 -13.86 6.71
CA ASN A 48 -21.09 -14.82 5.61
C ASN A 48 -19.91 -14.60 4.62
N ASP A 49 -19.78 -15.51 3.65
CA ASP A 49 -18.63 -15.48 2.72
C ASP A 49 -18.65 -14.27 1.78
N GLU A 50 -19.82 -13.80 1.37
CA GLU A 50 -19.97 -12.58 0.55
C GLU A 50 -19.48 -11.34 1.31
N GLN A 51 -19.85 -11.21 2.58
CA GLN A 51 -19.41 -10.11 3.45
C GLN A 51 -17.91 -10.18 3.75
N LYS A 52 -17.35 -11.40 3.92
CA LYS A 52 -15.90 -11.59 4.08
C LYS A 52 -15.14 -11.22 2.82
N SER A 53 -15.66 -11.61 1.65
CA SER A 53 -15.10 -11.21 0.35
C SER A 53 -15.10 -9.68 0.21
N LEU A 54 -16.22 -9.02 0.53
CA LEU A 54 -16.30 -7.56 0.47
C LEU A 54 -15.24 -6.88 1.37
N ILE A 55 -15.00 -7.40 2.58
CA ILE A 55 -13.92 -6.90 3.45
C ILE A 55 -12.55 -7.10 2.79
N SER A 56 -12.31 -8.29 2.25
CA SER A 56 -11.08 -8.60 1.51
C SER A 56 -10.86 -7.63 0.36
N ASP A 57 -11.88 -7.30 -0.42
CA ASP A 57 -11.79 -6.46 -1.61
C ASP A 57 -11.60 -4.97 -1.27
N ILE A 58 -12.12 -4.52 -0.12
CA ILE A 58 -11.99 -3.11 0.31
C ILE A 58 -10.60 -2.80 0.89
N ILE A 59 -9.92 -3.78 1.50
CA ILE A 59 -8.62 -3.56 2.16
C ILE A 59 -7.58 -2.94 1.21
N PRO A 60 -7.29 -3.52 0.02
CA PRO A 60 -6.33 -2.93 -0.91
C PRO A 60 -6.77 -1.54 -1.39
N GLN A 61 -8.06 -1.33 -1.69
CA GLN A 61 -8.57 -0.02 -2.13
C GLN A 61 -8.30 1.09 -1.10
N ILE A 62 -8.49 0.80 0.19
CA ILE A 62 -8.20 1.76 1.26
C ILE A 62 -6.70 2.03 1.33
N VAL A 63 -5.87 0.99 1.26
CA VAL A 63 -4.41 1.12 1.30
C VAL A 63 -3.93 1.96 0.12
N ASP A 64 -4.40 1.64 -1.09
CA ASP A 64 -4.02 2.28 -2.35
C ASP A 64 -4.39 3.75 -2.37
N LEU A 65 -5.61 4.09 -1.94
CA LEU A 65 -6.03 5.49 -1.82
C LEU A 65 -5.20 6.24 -0.76
N SER A 66 -4.85 5.58 0.34
CA SER A 66 -4.06 6.20 1.41
C SER A 66 -2.64 6.51 0.93
N ILE A 67 -1.97 5.57 0.26
CA ILE A 67 -0.62 5.78 -0.27
C ILE A 67 -0.63 6.75 -1.46
N HIS A 68 -1.69 6.76 -2.28
CA HIS A 68 -1.87 7.74 -3.34
C HIS A 68 -1.92 9.16 -2.77
N ASN A 69 -2.81 9.42 -1.81
CA ASN A 69 -2.93 10.72 -1.16
C ASN A 69 -1.64 11.13 -0.44
N MET A 70 -0.90 10.17 0.12
CA MET A 70 0.42 10.43 0.69
C MET A 70 1.43 10.86 -0.38
N LEU A 71 1.44 10.25 -1.56
CA LEU A 71 2.33 10.67 -2.64
C LEU A 71 1.93 12.05 -3.19
N CYS A 72 0.64 12.34 -3.33
CA CYS A 72 0.15 13.69 -3.64
C CYS A 72 0.64 14.72 -2.61
N LEU A 73 0.62 14.38 -1.31
CA LEU A 73 1.15 15.27 -0.27
C LEU A 73 2.61 15.65 -0.52
N PHE A 74 3.48 14.69 -0.87
CA PHE A 74 4.89 14.97 -1.14
C PHE A 74 5.13 15.66 -2.49
N GLU A 75 4.17 15.59 -3.40
CA GLU A 75 4.23 16.26 -4.71
C GLU A 75 3.71 17.71 -4.64
N GLU A 76 2.68 17.97 -3.83
CA GLU A 76 2.02 19.28 -3.74
C GLU A 76 2.63 20.21 -2.69
N HIS A 77 3.44 19.67 -1.76
CA HIS A 77 4.01 20.41 -0.63
C HIS A 77 5.55 20.32 -0.61
N ASP A 78 6.21 21.26 -1.29
CA ASP A 78 7.67 21.34 -1.42
C ASP A 78 8.44 21.35 -0.08
N GLU A 79 7.78 21.71 1.04
CA GLU A 79 8.37 21.65 2.38
C GLU A 79 8.66 20.22 2.88
N PHE A 80 8.05 19.20 2.26
CA PHE A 80 8.24 17.80 2.58
C PHE A 80 8.95 17.09 1.43
N GLN A 81 10.11 16.51 1.71
CA GLN A 81 10.92 15.83 0.70
C GLN A 81 11.17 14.37 1.08
N ILE A 82 11.19 13.50 0.07
CA ILE A 82 11.64 12.12 0.21
C ILE A 82 12.95 11.99 -0.57
N ILE A 83 14.06 12.02 0.16
CA ILE A 83 15.40 11.97 -0.43
C ILE A 83 15.88 10.52 -0.55
N VAL A 84 16.16 10.08 -1.78
CA VAL A 84 16.71 8.75 -2.11
C VAL A 84 17.95 8.96 -2.97
N GLY A 85 19.09 8.39 -2.57
CA GLY A 85 20.34 8.56 -3.32
C GLY A 85 20.87 10.01 -3.38
N GLY A 86 20.31 10.93 -2.58
CA GLY A 86 20.63 12.35 -2.61
C GLY A 86 19.71 13.20 -3.48
N GLU A 87 18.72 12.59 -4.15
CA GLU A 87 17.73 13.27 -4.99
C GLU A 87 16.35 13.18 -4.33
N ASN A 88 15.54 14.23 -4.45
CA ASN A 88 14.14 14.18 -4.06
C ASN A 88 13.36 13.38 -5.12
N ILE A 89 12.61 12.36 -4.73
CA ILE A 89 11.91 11.51 -5.70
C ILE A 89 10.85 12.27 -6.50
N ALA A 90 10.28 13.35 -5.93
CA ALA A 90 9.32 14.20 -6.64
C ALA A 90 9.97 14.92 -7.82
N ASP A 91 11.23 15.31 -7.70
CA ASP A 91 11.97 16.05 -8.74
C ASP A 91 12.33 15.15 -9.94
N ILE A 92 12.34 13.83 -9.75
CA ILE A 92 12.71 12.83 -10.77
C ILE A 92 11.52 12.02 -11.28
N SER A 93 10.30 12.30 -10.81
CA SER A 93 9.06 11.68 -11.30
C SER A 93 8.26 12.68 -12.14
N ASP A 94 7.57 12.19 -13.18
CA ASP A 94 6.61 12.99 -13.96
C ASP A 94 5.22 13.08 -13.27
N GLY A 95 5.09 12.47 -12.10
CA GLY A 95 3.94 12.57 -11.21
C GLY A 95 3.91 11.40 -10.22
N LEU A 96 4.28 11.65 -8.96
CA LEU A 96 4.56 10.59 -7.98
C LEU A 96 3.37 9.67 -7.75
N SER A 97 2.18 10.25 -7.61
CA SER A 97 0.95 9.49 -7.40
C SER A 97 0.55 8.65 -8.62
N GLY A 98 0.95 9.09 -9.82
CA GLY A 98 0.74 8.40 -11.10
C GLY A 98 1.60 7.16 -11.24
N GLU A 99 2.78 7.14 -10.63
CA GLU A 99 3.71 6.00 -10.64
C GLU A 99 3.10 4.72 -10.05
N LEU A 100 2.05 4.83 -9.23
CA LEU A 100 1.36 3.66 -8.66
C LEU A 100 0.65 2.83 -9.72
N TYR A 101 0.14 3.46 -10.77
CA TYR A 101 -0.87 2.89 -11.66
C TYR A 101 -0.35 2.63 -13.07
N THR A 102 -1.22 2.07 -13.93
CA THR A 102 -0.94 1.62 -15.30
C THR A 102 -0.23 0.27 -15.39
N SER A 103 -0.08 -0.25 -16.62
CA SER A 103 0.63 -1.52 -16.89
C SER A 103 2.11 -1.49 -16.51
N ASP A 104 2.70 -0.30 -16.43
CA ASP A 104 4.09 -0.09 -16.03
C ASP A 104 4.19 0.56 -14.63
N GLY A 105 3.08 0.63 -13.89
CA GLY A 105 3.03 1.19 -12.54
C GLY A 105 3.67 0.30 -11.48
N TRP A 106 4.06 0.90 -10.36
CA TRP A 106 4.69 0.20 -9.24
C TRP A 106 3.82 -0.93 -8.68
N ILE A 107 2.49 -0.75 -8.62
CA ILE A 107 1.59 -1.80 -8.13
C ILE A 107 1.68 -3.02 -9.05
N GLU A 108 1.44 -2.86 -10.35
CA GLU A 108 1.50 -3.96 -11.32
C GLU A 108 2.90 -4.60 -11.40
N LYS A 109 3.97 -3.78 -11.32
CA LYS A 109 5.36 -4.27 -11.44
C LYS A 109 5.87 -4.99 -10.20
N PHE A 110 5.46 -4.57 -9.01
CA PHE A 110 6.13 -4.98 -7.76
C PHE A 110 5.25 -5.65 -6.71
N SER A 111 3.93 -5.48 -6.78
CA SER A 111 2.98 -6.05 -5.81
C SER A 111 2.87 -7.56 -5.98
N GLU A 112 2.79 -8.27 -4.85
CA GLU A 112 2.39 -9.67 -4.78
C GLU A 112 0.97 -9.84 -4.21
N GLN A 113 0.31 -8.72 -3.89
CA GLN A 113 -1.06 -8.67 -3.36
C GLN A 113 -2.11 -8.34 -4.42
N ARG A 114 -3.37 -8.67 -4.09
CA ARG A 114 -4.56 -8.34 -4.90
C ARG A 114 -4.79 -6.83 -5.06
N TYR A 115 -5.64 -6.48 -6.02
CA TYR A 115 -6.21 -5.15 -6.24
C TYR A 115 -7.44 -4.87 -5.37
#